data_AF-L0HDB1-F1
#
_entry.id   AF-L0HDB1-F1
#
_cell.length_a   1.000
_cell.length_b   1.000
_cell.length_c   1.000
_cell.angle_alpha   90.00
_cell.angle_beta   90.00
_cell.angle_gamma   90.00
#
_symmetry.space_group_name_H-M   'P 1'
#
loop_
_entity.id
_entity.type
_entity.pdbx_description
1 polymer ?
#
loop_
_entity_poly.entity_id
_entity_poly.type
_entity_poly.pdbx_seq_one_letter_code
_entity_poly.pdbx_strand_id
1 'polypeptide(L)'
;MKSKDIAIVGILLAIGAILRYFLAMLHTPLTPNMIIAFYCLAIILIRPKILEALGIGLVAGVLSMLISSSMFPPANIISEPIGALVCFILYAALRERTKLAPTVTTFLATLASGFSFAAIAMMFVGASVLSSPKYGGDIMAFVAVFVPIVVITAVFNAIVVQFLYIPSSRVLLRGQE
;
A
#
# COMPACT_ATOMS: atom_id res chain seq x y z
N MET A 1 -3.14 17.10 12.75
CA MET A 1 -3.38 17.48 11.34
C MET A 1 -4.37 18.62 11.28
N LYS A 2 -4.24 19.54 10.32
CA LYS A 2 -5.30 20.53 10.04
C LYS A 2 -6.45 19.85 9.29
N SER A 3 -7.67 20.41 9.35
CA SER A 3 -8.85 19.84 8.68
C SER A 3 -8.63 19.60 7.18
N LYS A 4 -7.87 20.48 6.53
CA LYS A 4 -7.48 20.36 5.11
C LYS A 4 -6.65 19.09 4.85
N ASP A 5 -5.70 18.78 5.72
CA ASP A 5 -4.82 17.61 5.56
C ASP A 5 -5.61 16.32 5.67
N ILE A 6 -6.54 16.24 6.63
CA ILE A 6 -7.42 15.08 6.81
C ILE A 6 -8.31 14.90 5.58
N ALA A 7 -8.83 15.99 5.01
CA ALA A 7 -9.61 15.93 3.77
C ALA A 7 -8.77 15.40 2.59
N ILE A 8 -7.52 15.85 2.45
CA ILE A 8 -6.61 15.37 1.38
C ILE A 8 -6.31 13.88 1.55
N VAL A 9 -6.02 13.41 2.77
CA VAL A 9 -5.89 11.97 3.06
C VAL A 9 -7.13 11.23 2.62
N GLY A 10 -8.31 11.70 3.04
CA GLY A 10 -9.59 11.05 2.73
C GLY A 10 -9.83 10.94 1.22
N ILE A 11 -9.56 12.01 0.48
CA ILE A 11 -9.69 12.03 -0.99
C ILE A 11 -8.70 11.03 -1.64
N LEU A 12 -7.43 11.04 -1.22
CA LEU A 12 -6.42 10.12 -1.76
C LEU A 12 -6.78 8.65 -1.47
N LEU A 13 -7.21 8.34 -0.25
CA LEU A 13 -7.65 7.00 0.12
C LEU A 13 -8.90 6.58 -0.67
N ALA A 14 -9.86 7.48 -0.87
CA ALA A 14 -11.06 7.21 -1.69
C ALA A 14 -10.68 6.92 -3.15
N ILE A 15 -9.77 7.70 -3.74
CA ILE A 15 -9.26 7.45 -5.09
C ILE A 15 -8.60 6.07 -5.14
N GLY A 16 -7.71 5.75 -4.19
CA GLY A 16 -7.07 4.43 -4.13
C GLY A 16 -8.07 3.27 -3.99
N ALA A 17 -9.11 3.46 -3.20
CA ALA A 17 -10.20 2.50 -3.02
C ALA A 17 -10.97 2.26 -4.33
N ILE A 18 -11.30 3.34 -5.05
CA ILE A 18 -11.98 3.27 -6.36
C ILE A 18 -11.09 2.54 -7.38
N LEU A 19 -9.80 2.89 -7.49
CA LEU A 19 -8.90 2.19 -8.41
C LEU A 19 -8.77 0.71 -8.06
N ARG A 20 -8.67 0.36 -6.77
CA ARG A 20 -8.65 -1.04 -6.33
C ARG A 20 -9.93 -1.77 -6.74
N TYR A 21 -11.09 -1.14 -6.59
CA TYR A 21 -12.36 -1.71 -7.00
C TYR A 21 -12.40 -2.00 -8.51
N PHE A 22 -11.96 -1.06 -9.35
CA PHE A 22 -11.87 -1.27 -10.80
C PHE A 22 -10.91 -2.41 -11.17
N LEU A 23 -9.76 -2.50 -10.50
CA LEU A 23 -8.82 -3.60 -10.73
C LEU A 23 -9.35 -4.95 -10.26
N ALA A 24 -10.14 -4.97 -9.19
CA ALA A 24 -10.81 -6.18 -8.72
C ALA A 24 -11.82 -6.70 -9.75
N MET A 25 -12.48 -5.80 -10.47
CA MET A 25 -13.42 -6.14 -11.55
C MET A 25 -12.74 -6.74 -12.79
N LEU A 26 -11.43 -6.51 -12.98
CA LEU A 26 -10.66 -7.02 -14.11
C LEU A 26 -10.29 -8.51 -13.99
N HIS A 27 -10.75 -9.21 -12.94
CA HIS A 27 -10.52 -10.65 -12.69
C HIS A 27 -9.05 -11.08 -12.82
N THR A 28 -8.12 -10.21 -12.45
CA THR A 28 -6.70 -10.55 -12.46
C THR A 28 -6.40 -11.62 -11.39
N PRO A 29 -5.47 -12.56 -11.64
CA PRO A 29 -5.20 -13.67 -10.72
C PRO A 29 -4.86 -13.26 -9.29
N LEU A 30 -4.33 -12.05 -9.11
CA LEU A 30 -4.07 -11.38 -7.83
C LEU A 30 -4.24 -9.87 -8.01
N THR A 31 -5.11 -9.25 -7.21
CA THR A 31 -5.49 -7.84 -7.35
C THR A 31 -4.48 -6.91 -6.68
N PRO A 32 -3.70 -6.12 -7.45
CA PRO A 32 -2.67 -5.27 -6.88
C PRO A 32 -3.27 -4.23 -5.93
N ASN A 33 -2.64 -4.03 -4.77
CA ASN A 33 -3.14 -3.04 -3.79
C ASN A 33 -2.68 -1.63 -4.12
N MET A 34 -3.46 -0.95 -4.97
CA MET A 34 -3.22 0.45 -5.31
C MET A 34 -3.50 1.41 -4.16
N ILE A 35 -4.26 1.02 -3.13
CA ILE A 35 -4.46 1.85 -1.93
C ILE A 35 -3.10 2.21 -1.30
N ILE A 36 -2.10 1.32 -1.43
CA ILE A 36 -0.72 1.54 -0.98
C ILE A 36 -0.08 2.77 -1.62
N ALA A 37 -0.20 2.91 -2.94
CA ALA A 37 0.34 4.06 -3.64
C ALA A 37 -0.25 5.37 -3.09
N PHE A 38 -1.57 5.41 -2.90
CA PHE A 38 -2.25 6.63 -2.48
C PHE A 38 -2.05 6.98 -1.00
N TYR A 39 -2.01 5.99 -0.09
CA TYR A 39 -1.65 6.32 1.29
C TYR A 39 -0.19 6.72 1.42
N CYS A 40 0.73 6.09 0.68
CA CYS A 40 2.14 6.50 0.69
C CYS A 40 2.26 7.94 0.20
N LEU A 41 1.58 8.26 -0.91
CA LEU A 41 1.51 9.62 -1.44
C LEU A 41 0.94 10.61 -0.40
N ALA A 42 -0.12 10.23 0.32
CA ALA A 42 -0.70 11.06 1.38
C ALA A 42 0.32 11.33 2.50
N ILE A 43 1.04 10.31 2.97
CA ILE A 43 2.08 10.42 4.01
C ILE A 43 3.23 11.33 3.52
N ILE A 44 3.67 11.14 2.29
CA ILE A 44 4.76 11.89 1.65
C ILE A 44 4.42 13.38 1.51
N LEU A 45 3.16 13.68 1.14
CA LEU A 45 2.69 15.04 0.89
C LEU A 45 2.37 15.81 2.19
N ILE A 46 1.65 15.18 3.12
CA ILE A 46 1.15 15.84 4.34
C ILE A 46 2.19 15.87 5.44
N ARG A 47 3.09 14.87 5.46
CA ARG A 47 4.07 14.66 6.55
C ARG A 47 3.38 14.58 7.92
N PRO A 48 2.47 13.60 8.11
CA PRO A 48 1.75 13.43 9.36
C PRO A 48 2.70 13.00 10.50
N LYS A 49 2.23 13.04 11.75
CA LYS A 49 2.92 12.40 12.88
C LYS A 49 2.84 10.87 12.78
N ILE A 50 3.67 10.15 13.53
CA ILE A 50 3.69 8.68 13.50
C ILE A 50 2.33 8.04 13.81
N LEU A 51 1.59 8.57 14.79
CA LEU A 51 0.24 8.09 15.15
C LEU A 51 -0.78 8.35 14.04
N GLU A 52 -0.64 9.48 13.35
CA GLU A 52 -1.51 9.85 12.24
C GLU A 52 -1.19 8.97 11.01
N ALA A 53 0.08 8.69 10.72
CA ALA A 53 0.49 7.75 9.66
C ALA A 53 -0.05 6.33 9.91
N LEU A 54 0.00 5.85 11.15
CA LEU A 54 -0.61 4.58 11.55
C LEU A 54 -2.13 4.60 11.36
N GLY A 55 -2.80 5.70 11.72
CA GLY A 55 -4.23 5.87 11.48
C GLY A 55 -4.60 5.82 9.99
N ILE A 56 -3.80 6.47 9.13
CA ILE A 56 -3.96 6.41 7.67
C ILE A 56 -3.80 4.96 7.18
N GLY A 57 -2.77 4.26 7.65
CA GLY A 57 -2.53 2.86 7.31
C GLY A 57 -3.66 1.93 7.78
N LEU A 58 -4.24 2.18 8.96
CA LEU A 58 -5.37 1.41 9.48
C LEU A 58 -6.63 1.62 8.64
N VAL A 59 -6.97 2.86 8.31
CA VAL A 59 -8.11 3.16 7.43
C VAL A 59 -7.90 2.56 6.05
N ALA A 60 -6.68 2.66 5.50
CA ALA A 60 -6.31 2.00 4.25
C ALA A 60 -6.47 0.47 4.33
N GLY A 61 -6.11 -0.14 5.46
CA GLY A 61 -6.29 -1.56 5.72
C GLY A 61 -7.76 -1.99 5.77
N VAL A 62 -8.61 -1.21 6.43
CA VAL A 62 -10.07 -1.42 6.46
C VAL A 62 -10.68 -1.28 5.06
N LEU A 63 -10.34 -0.22 4.32
CA LEU A 63 -10.80 -0.03 2.95
C LEU A 63 -10.33 -1.18 2.04
N SER A 64 -9.07 -1.59 2.19
CA SER A 64 -8.51 -2.73 1.48
C SER A 64 -9.29 -4.00 1.80
N MET A 65 -9.60 -4.27 3.07
CA MET A 65 -10.39 -5.42 3.49
C MET A 65 -11.79 -5.44 2.86
N LEU A 66 -12.49 -4.31 2.85
CA LEU A 66 -13.87 -4.22 2.33
C LEU A 66 -13.97 -4.42 0.82
N ILE A 67 -12.95 -3.99 0.08
CA ILE A 67 -12.94 -4.00 -1.40
C ILE A 67 -12.23 -5.26 -1.94
N SER A 68 -11.51 -6.00 -1.10
CA SER A 68 -10.63 -7.07 -1.58
C SER A 68 -11.35 -8.40 -1.83
N SER A 69 -11.11 -8.95 -3.01
CA SER A 69 -11.31 -10.38 -3.35
C SER A 69 -10.08 -11.25 -3.05
N SER A 70 -9.29 -10.91 -2.01
CA SER A 70 -8.01 -11.58 -1.73
C SER A 70 -8.21 -12.82 -0.85
N MET A 71 -7.19 -13.66 -0.77
CA MET A 71 -7.18 -14.95 -0.05
C MET A 71 -7.45 -14.81 1.46
N PHE A 72 -7.06 -13.68 2.07
CA PHE A 72 -7.36 -13.36 3.46
C PHE A 72 -7.49 -11.84 3.66
N PRO A 73 -8.67 -11.26 3.38
CA PRO A 73 -8.91 -9.82 3.50
C PRO A 73 -8.53 -9.17 4.84
N PRO A 74 -8.70 -9.82 6.03
CA PRO A 74 -8.37 -9.18 7.30
C PRO A 74 -6.86 -9.01 7.56
N ALA A 75 -5.97 -9.69 6.82
CA ALA A 75 -4.53 -9.42 6.94
C ALA A 75 -4.16 -7.96 6.58
N ASN A 76 -4.95 -7.31 5.72
CA ASN A 76 -4.74 -5.91 5.33
C ASN A 76 -4.87 -4.93 6.50
N ILE A 77 -5.65 -5.26 7.53
CA ILE A 77 -5.79 -4.39 8.72
C ILE A 77 -4.46 -4.26 9.47
N ILE A 78 -3.59 -5.27 9.39
CA ILE A 78 -2.29 -5.28 10.08
C ILE A 78 -1.15 -4.93 9.11
N SER A 79 -1.20 -5.44 7.86
CA SER A 79 -0.13 -5.21 6.89
C SER A 79 -0.04 -3.75 6.44
N GLU A 80 -1.17 -3.06 6.27
CA GLU A 80 -1.17 -1.69 5.78
C GLU A 80 -0.66 -0.65 6.80
N PRO A 81 -0.95 -0.74 8.12
CA PRO A 81 -0.24 0.03 9.12
C PRO A 81 1.28 -0.17 9.11
N ILE A 82 1.75 -1.41 8.90
CA ILE A 82 3.19 -1.71 8.79
C ILE A 82 3.77 -1.01 7.56
N GLY A 83 3.11 -1.12 6.41
CA GLY A 83 3.50 -0.41 5.18
C GLY A 83 3.53 1.11 5.35
N ALA A 84 2.51 1.67 6.00
CA ALA A 84 2.42 3.10 6.29
C ALA A 84 3.56 3.57 7.22
N LEU A 85 3.90 2.78 8.24
CA LEU A 85 5.00 3.09 9.15
C LEU A 85 6.36 3.01 8.44
N VAL A 86 6.57 1.99 7.61
CA VAL A 86 7.77 1.86 6.77
C VAL A 86 7.87 3.03 5.80
N CYS A 87 6.76 3.44 5.17
CA CYS A 87 6.71 4.61 4.31
C CYS A 87 7.09 5.89 5.07
N PHE A 88 6.57 6.08 6.28
CA PHE A 88 6.87 7.25 7.10
C PHE A 88 8.37 7.33 7.44
N ILE A 89 8.95 6.23 7.93
CA ILE A 89 10.35 6.16 8.35
C ILE A 89 11.29 6.34 7.16
N LEU A 90 11.06 5.60 6.07
CA LEU A 90 11.92 5.68 4.88
C LEU A 90 11.86 7.04 4.23
N TYR A 91 10.67 7.65 4.14
CA TYR A 91 10.56 8.99 3.57
C TYR A 91 11.32 10.01 4.43
N ALA A 92 11.21 9.92 5.75
CA ALA A 92 11.96 10.80 6.65
C ALA A 92 13.48 10.68 6.44
N ALA A 93 13.99 9.47 6.19
CA ALA A 93 15.40 9.21 5.94
C ALA A 93 15.88 9.63 4.54
N LEU A 94 15.06 9.45 3.50
CA LEU A 94 15.47 9.63 2.10
C LEU A 94 15.14 11.01 1.51
N ARG A 95 14.18 11.75 2.07
CA ARG A 95 13.66 13.01 1.47
C ARG A 95 14.75 14.05 1.19
N GLU A 96 15.80 14.11 2.01
CA GLU A 96 16.89 15.10 1.90
C GLU A 96 18.04 14.58 1.03
N ARG A 97 18.02 13.29 0.71
CA ARG A 97 19.11 12.61 -0.02
C ARG A 97 18.83 12.51 -1.52
N THR A 98 17.57 12.33 -1.93
CA THR A 98 17.24 12.08 -3.34
C THR A 98 15.88 12.65 -3.74
N LYS A 99 15.75 13.08 -5.01
CA LYS A 99 14.45 13.46 -5.61
C LYS A 99 13.56 12.23 -5.91
N LEU A 100 14.14 11.03 -5.90
CA LEU A 100 13.44 9.75 -6.04
C LEU A 100 13.00 9.17 -4.70
N ALA A 101 13.14 9.93 -3.60
CA ALA A 101 12.70 9.50 -2.29
C ALA A 101 11.24 9.02 -2.26
N PRO A 102 10.26 9.67 -2.93
CA PRO A 102 8.90 9.16 -3.01
C PRO A 102 8.81 7.78 -3.65
N THR A 103 9.51 7.57 -4.77
CA THR A 103 9.52 6.30 -5.51
C THR A 103 10.09 5.16 -4.66
N VAL A 104 11.28 5.37 -4.10
CA VAL A 104 11.99 4.34 -3.32
C VAL A 104 11.24 4.00 -2.05
N THR A 105 10.70 5.02 -1.38
CA THR A 105 9.87 4.85 -0.18
C THR A 105 8.64 4.01 -0.49
N THR A 106 7.87 4.36 -1.52
CA THR A 106 6.65 3.62 -1.88
C THR A 106 6.96 2.20 -2.32
N PHE A 107 8.05 1.99 -3.06
CA PHE A 107 8.50 0.67 -3.46
C PHE A 107 8.75 -0.22 -2.23
N LEU A 108 9.59 0.24 -1.31
CA LEU A 108 9.95 -0.51 -0.10
C LEU A 108 8.78 -0.65 0.87
N ALA A 109 7.90 0.35 0.98
CA ALA A 109 6.68 0.26 1.77
C ALA A 109 5.71 -0.79 1.20
N THR A 110 5.59 -0.88 -0.12
CA THR A 110 4.76 -1.89 -0.79
C THR A 110 5.33 -3.28 -0.57
N LEU A 111 6.66 -3.45 -0.65
CA LEU A 111 7.29 -4.73 -0.32
C LEU A 111 7.02 -5.11 1.15
N ALA A 112 7.23 -4.18 2.08
CA ALA A 112 7.00 -4.44 3.50
C ALA A 112 5.54 -4.81 3.81
N SER A 113 4.58 -4.10 3.25
CA SER A 113 3.15 -4.43 3.38
C SER A 113 2.84 -5.80 2.75
N GLY A 114 3.33 -6.06 1.53
CA GLY A 114 3.10 -7.32 0.82
C GLY A 114 3.68 -8.54 1.54
N PHE A 115 4.93 -8.45 2.03
CA PHE A 115 5.55 -9.52 2.81
C PHE A 115 4.87 -9.73 4.16
N SER A 116 4.45 -8.64 4.82
CA SER A 116 3.68 -8.74 6.07
C SER A 116 2.33 -9.42 5.83
N PHE A 117 1.65 -9.08 4.73
CA PHE A 117 0.41 -9.73 4.31
C PHE A 117 0.62 -11.25 4.10
N ALA A 118 1.65 -11.65 3.36
CA ALA A 118 1.98 -13.06 3.16
C ALA A 118 2.27 -13.78 4.48
N ALA A 119 3.07 -13.18 5.36
CA ALA A 119 3.39 -13.77 6.66
C ALA A 119 2.13 -14.00 7.51
N ILE A 120 1.23 -13.01 7.57
CA ILE A 120 -0.02 -13.12 8.34
C ILE A 120 -0.96 -14.13 7.70
N ALA A 121 -1.13 -14.11 6.37
CA ALA A 121 -1.95 -15.08 5.65
C ALA A 121 -1.46 -16.51 5.88
N MET A 122 -0.14 -16.72 5.91
CA MET A 122 0.47 -18.02 6.21
C MET A 122 0.29 -18.45 7.66
N MET A 123 0.39 -17.54 8.63
CA MET A 123 0.19 -17.88 10.05
C MET A 123 -1.25 -18.29 10.37
N PHE A 124 -2.24 -17.59 9.80
CA PHE A 124 -3.65 -17.81 10.16
C PHE A 124 -4.39 -18.78 9.24
N VAL A 125 -4.02 -18.81 7.96
CA VAL A 125 -4.78 -19.51 6.91
C VAL A 125 -3.84 -20.38 6.06
N GLY A 126 -2.59 -20.57 6.50
CA GLY A 126 -1.56 -21.32 5.77
C GLY A 126 -1.99 -22.72 5.39
N ALA A 127 -2.65 -23.46 6.29
CA ALA A 127 -3.13 -24.82 5.99
C ALA A 127 -4.11 -24.83 4.80
N SER A 128 -5.07 -23.91 4.75
CA SER A 128 -6.01 -23.76 3.63
C SER A 128 -5.39 -23.14 2.38
N VAL A 129 -4.40 -22.24 2.53
CA VAL A 129 -3.67 -21.64 1.41
C VAL A 129 -2.81 -22.71 0.72
N LEU A 130 -2.02 -23.48 1.48
CA LEU A 130 -1.20 -24.57 0.94
C LEU A 130 -2.04 -25.70 0.34
N SER A 131 -3.23 -25.95 0.88
CA SER A 131 -4.17 -26.93 0.35
C SER A 131 -4.82 -26.53 -0.99
N SER A 132 -4.64 -25.28 -1.44
CA SER A 132 -5.15 -24.86 -2.74
C SER A 132 -4.38 -25.57 -3.87
N PRO A 133 -5.07 -26.05 -4.93
CA PRO A 133 -4.44 -26.73 -6.07
C PRO A 133 -3.33 -25.93 -6.76
N LYS A 134 -3.32 -24.60 -6.56
CA LYS A 134 -2.31 -23.68 -7.10
C LYS A 134 -0.92 -23.82 -6.47
N TYR A 135 -0.81 -24.29 -5.22
CA TYR A 135 0.46 -24.29 -4.47
C TYR A 135 0.95 -25.69 -4.08
N GLY A 136 0.15 -26.74 -4.33
CA GLY A 136 0.59 -28.13 -4.22
C GLY A 136 1.04 -28.56 -2.82
N GLY A 137 0.65 -27.86 -1.76
CA GLY A 137 1.10 -28.15 -0.40
C GLY A 137 2.54 -27.70 -0.08
N ASP A 138 3.16 -26.89 -0.93
CA ASP A 138 4.55 -26.43 -0.75
C ASP A 138 4.64 -24.92 -0.49
N ILE A 139 5.35 -24.57 0.58
CA ILE A 139 5.66 -23.18 0.95
C ILE A 139 6.52 -22.52 -0.15
N MET A 140 7.41 -23.27 -0.80
CA MET A 140 8.26 -22.73 -1.86
C MET A 140 7.44 -22.34 -3.10
N ALA A 141 6.40 -23.11 -3.43
CA ALA A 141 5.48 -22.77 -4.52
C ALA A 141 4.66 -21.50 -4.20
N PHE A 142 4.23 -21.33 -2.95
CA PHE A 142 3.56 -20.11 -2.51
C PHE A 142 4.48 -18.88 -2.66
N VAL A 143 5.73 -18.97 -2.17
CA VAL A 143 6.71 -17.89 -2.28
C VAL A 143 7.04 -17.58 -3.75
N ALA A 144 7.22 -18.60 -4.59
CA ALA A 144 7.55 -18.44 -6.00
C ALA A 144 6.47 -17.70 -6.81
N VAL A 145 5.19 -17.87 -6.45
CA VAL A 145 4.07 -17.15 -7.08
C VAL A 145 3.86 -15.78 -6.45
N PHE A 146 3.95 -15.68 -5.11
CA PHE A 146 3.60 -14.46 -4.38
C PHE A 146 4.66 -13.36 -4.52
N VAL A 147 5.96 -13.71 -4.48
CA VAL A 147 7.06 -12.74 -4.53
C VAL A 147 7.05 -11.92 -5.82
N PRO A 148 6.98 -12.52 -7.03
CA PRO A 148 6.89 -11.74 -8.26
C PRO A 148 5.72 -10.77 -8.27
N ILE A 149 4.58 -11.16 -7.70
CA ILE A 149 3.36 -10.37 -7.68
C ILE A 149 3.50 -9.16 -6.76
N VAL A 150 4.09 -9.35 -5.57
CA VAL A 150 4.43 -8.24 -4.67
C VAL A 150 5.42 -7.29 -5.32
N VAL A 151 6.45 -7.81 -6.00
CA VAL A 151 7.45 -6.99 -6.68
C VAL A 151 6.83 -6.19 -7.83
N ILE A 152 6.03 -6.82 -8.69
CA ILE A 152 5.32 -6.14 -9.80
C ILE A 152 4.40 -5.05 -9.24
N THR A 153 3.65 -5.35 -8.18
CA THR A 153 2.78 -4.38 -7.50
C THR A 153 3.59 -3.22 -6.93
N ALA A 154 4.74 -3.50 -6.31
CA ALA A 154 5.64 -2.47 -5.77
C ALA A 154 6.20 -1.56 -6.86
N VAL A 155 6.61 -2.11 -7.99
CA VAL A 155 7.06 -1.33 -9.15
C VAL A 155 5.93 -0.44 -9.66
N PHE A 156 4.73 -0.99 -9.84
CA PHE A 156 3.58 -0.24 -10.34
C PHE A 156 3.19 0.90 -9.39
N ASN A 157 3.11 0.62 -8.08
CA ASN A 157 2.82 1.63 -7.07
C ASN A 157 3.88 2.73 -7.02
N ALA A 158 5.16 2.37 -7.14
CA ALA A 158 6.26 3.32 -7.17
C ALA A 158 6.19 4.25 -8.38
N ILE A 159 5.86 3.70 -9.57
CA ILE A 159 5.64 4.48 -10.80
C ILE A 159 4.47 5.44 -10.61
N VAL A 160 3.33 4.95 -10.12
CA VAL A 160 2.13 5.75 -9.90
C VAL A 160 2.42 6.91 -8.94
N VAL A 161 3.08 6.64 -7.80
CA VAL A 161 3.46 7.71 -6.86
C VAL A 161 4.43 8.69 -7.49
N GLN A 162 5.40 8.24 -8.28
CA GLN A 162 6.35 9.14 -8.92
C GLN A 162 5.66 10.10 -9.90
N PHE A 163 4.72 9.60 -10.69
CA PHE A 163 3.94 10.44 -11.61
C PHE A 163 2.99 11.39 -10.87
N LEU A 164 2.32 10.93 -9.80
CA LEU A 164 1.37 11.74 -9.04
C LEU A 164 2.03 12.73 -8.09
N TYR A 165 3.24 12.45 -7.62
CA TYR A 165 3.95 13.32 -6.67
C TYR A 165 4.19 14.72 -7.25
N ILE A 166 4.55 14.83 -8.52
CA ILE A 166 4.84 16.11 -9.18
C ILE A 166 3.58 17.03 -9.24
N PRO A 167 2.43 16.61 -9.80
CA PRO A 167 1.25 17.44 -9.83
C PRO A 167 0.66 17.68 -8.44
N SER A 168 0.60 16.65 -7.57
CA SER A 168 0.01 16.79 -6.24
C SER A 168 0.81 17.72 -5.34
N SER A 169 2.15 17.67 -5.39
CA SER A 169 2.98 18.59 -4.60
C SER A 169 2.81 20.05 -5.05
N ARG A 170 2.69 20.31 -6.35
CA ARG A 170 2.44 21.66 -6.88
C ARG A 170 1.07 22.22 -6.48
N VAL A 171 0.01 21.41 -6.57
CA VAL A 171 -1.34 21.84 -6.20
C VAL A 171 -1.45 22.12 -4.70
N LEU A 172 -0.83 21.27 -3.88
CA LEU A 172 -0.84 21.45 -2.43
C LEU A 172 -0.07 22.68 -1.98
N LEU A 173 1.07 22.98 -2.62
CA LEU A 173 1.86 24.18 -2.34
C LEU A 173 1.10 25.46 -2.75
N ARG A 174 0.40 25.46 -3.89
CA ARG A 174 -0.46 26.60 -4.30
C ARG A 174 -1.62 26.87 -3.35
N GLY A 175 -2.16 25.84 -2.70
CA GLY A 175 -3.22 26.01 -1.71
C GLY A 175 -2.72 26.47 -0.32
N GLN A 176 -1.44 26.80 -0.17
CA GLN A 176 -0.85 27.38 1.04
C GLN A 176 -0.44 28.85 0.90
N GLU A 177 -0.56 29.42 -0.30
CA GLU A 177 -0.53 30.88 -0.56
C GLU A 177 -1.91 31.49 -0.24
#